data_AF-F7YVF5-F1
#
_entry.id   AF-F7YVF5-F1
#
_cell.length_a   1.000
_cell.length_b   1.000
_cell.length_c   1.000
_cell.angle_alpha   90.00
_cell.angle_beta   90.00
_cell.angle_gamma   90.00
#
_symmetry.space_group_name_H-M   'P 1'
#
loop_
_entity.id
_entity.type
_entity.pdbx_description
1 polymer ?
#
loop_
_entity_poly.entity_id
_entity_poly.type
_entity_poly.pdbx_seq_one_letter_code
_entity_poly.pdbx_strand_id
1 'polypeptide(L)'
;MKNRERFFLVLLTIFASMFLISFYICKEQYAQINRMKRIIKAYELFAMGKYPEFSNYVEQNRLNELLYLKKDLQKRLFLDYYANAVYHFNLGNYAEAADLFKKALEQIESNDPKSSEILYLLCVSLTNANRLGEARLVLEQSIENMPNTPFKKKVMELLAEIYKKQGDHDKADKILKGGAK
;
A
#
# COMPACT_ATOMS: atom_id res chain seq x y z
N MET A 1 -31.10 4.90 66.10
CA MET A 1 -29.90 4.49 65.32
C MET A 1 -30.21 4.20 63.85
N LYS A 2 -31.22 3.37 63.53
CA LYS A 2 -31.56 2.91 62.17
C LYS A 2 -31.71 3.98 61.07
N ASN A 3 -32.28 5.15 61.38
CA ASN A 3 -32.47 6.21 60.37
C ASN A 3 -31.18 6.97 60.04
N ARG A 4 -30.27 7.10 61.01
CA ARG A 4 -28.96 7.76 60.83
C ARG A 4 -28.05 6.91 59.95
N GLU A 5 -28.04 5.59 60.17
CA GLU A 5 -27.29 4.63 59.36
C GLU A 5 -27.80 4.59 57.91
N ARG A 6 -29.13 4.57 57.71
CA ARG A 6 -29.73 4.65 56.37
C ARG A 6 -29.36 5.94 55.65
N PHE A 7 -29.38 7.08 56.35
CA PHE A 7 -28.95 8.35 55.79
C PHE A 7 -27.50 8.32 55.32
N PHE A 8 -26.57 7.85 56.17
CA PHE A 8 -25.16 7.71 55.78
C PHE A 8 -24.95 6.74 54.63
N LEU A 9 -25.72 5.66 54.56
CA LEU A 9 -25.63 4.69 53.47
C LEU A 9 -26.10 5.29 52.13
N VAL A 10 -27.21 6.04 52.14
CA VAL A 10 -27.69 6.78 50.95
C VAL A 10 -26.69 7.88 50.54
N LEU A 11 -26.12 8.59 51.52
CA LEU A 11 -25.12 9.62 51.24
C LEU A 11 -23.85 9.00 50.62
N LEU A 12 -23.38 7.87 51.16
CA LEU A 12 -22.23 7.14 50.65
C LEU A 12 -22.47 6.63 49.21
N THR A 13 -23.67 6.11 48.91
CA THR A 13 -23.98 5.63 47.56
C THR A 13 -24.04 6.77 46.54
N ILE A 14 -24.50 7.96 46.93
CA ILE A 14 -24.47 9.16 46.09
C ILE A 14 -23.01 9.57 45.81
N PHE A 15 -22.15 9.62 46.82
CA PHE A 15 -20.73 9.94 46.59
C PHE A 15 -20.02 8.90 45.74
N ALA A 16 -20.30 7.61 45.97
CA ALA A 16 -19.74 6.53 45.16
C ALA A 16 -20.18 6.61 43.70
N SER A 17 -21.45 6.92 43.43
CA SER A 17 -21.94 7.09 42.05
C SER A 17 -21.34 8.31 41.37
N MET A 18 -21.26 9.45 42.05
CA MET A 18 -20.59 10.65 41.55
C MET A 18 -19.12 10.40 41.22
N PHE A 19 -18.41 9.66 42.08
CA PHE A 19 -17.01 9.30 41.84
C PHE A 19 -16.87 8.41 40.61
N LEU A 20 -17.70 7.37 40.46
CA LEU A 20 -17.64 6.46 39.31
C LEU A 20 -17.93 7.19 38.00
N ILE A 21 -18.92 8.09 37.98
CA ILE A 21 -19.22 8.93 36.80
C ILE A 21 -18.04 9.83 36.48
N SER A 22 -17.48 10.52 37.47
CA SER A 22 -16.35 11.44 37.28
C SER A 22 -15.11 10.69 36.78
N PHE A 23 -14.81 9.53 37.37
CA PHE A 23 -13.70 8.68 36.95
C PHE A 23 -13.90 8.17 35.51
N TYR A 24 -15.11 7.74 35.18
CA TYR A 24 -15.45 7.29 33.83
C TYR A 24 -15.24 8.40 32.80
N ILE A 25 -15.76 9.61 33.06
CA ILE A 25 -15.58 10.78 32.19
C ILE A 25 -14.09 11.13 32.04
N CYS A 26 -13.33 11.15 33.14
CA CYS A 26 -11.90 11.45 33.10
C CYS A 26 -11.12 10.43 32.26
N LYS A 27 -11.40 9.13 32.44
CA LYS A 27 -10.80 8.05 31.66
C LYS A 27 -11.14 8.19 30.17
N GLU A 28 -12.38 8.50 29.84
CA GLU A 28 -12.82 8.70 28.47
C GLU A 28 -12.14 9.91 27.82
N GLN A 29 -12.11 11.06 28.50
CA GLN A 29 -11.42 12.26 28.03
C GLN A 29 -9.92 12.01 27.80
N TYR A 30 -9.27 11.31 28.72
CA TYR A 30 -7.86 10.94 28.56
C TYR A 30 -7.63 10.07 27.32
N ALA A 31 -8.52 9.11 27.08
CA ALA A 31 -8.46 8.29 25.87
C ALA A 31 -8.67 9.14 24.59
N GLN A 32 -9.62 10.09 24.60
CA GLN A 32 -9.85 11.00 23.48
C GLN A 32 -8.66 11.91 23.21
N ILE A 33 -8.04 12.48 24.24
CA ILE A 33 -6.82 13.30 24.09
C ILE A 33 -5.69 12.49 23.46
N ASN A 34 -5.50 11.25 23.92
CA ASN A 34 -4.49 10.38 23.33
C ASN A 34 -4.81 10.01 21.88
N ARG A 35 -6.09 9.84 21.53
CA ARG A 35 -6.52 9.66 20.13
C ARG A 35 -6.18 10.89 19.28
N MET A 36 -6.51 12.10 19.76
CA MET A 36 -6.21 13.36 19.06
C MET A 36 -4.71 13.55 18.83
N LYS A 37 -3.87 13.26 19.83
CA LYS A 37 -2.41 13.31 19.67
C LYS A 37 -1.91 12.40 18.55
N ARG A 38 -2.50 11.20 18.41
CA ARG A 38 -2.14 10.28 17.32
C ARG A 38 -2.57 10.84 15.97
N ILE A 39 -3.76 11.43 15.87
CA ILE A 39 -4.24 12.06 14.63
C ILE A 39 -3.34 13.23 14.22
N ILE A 40 -2.96 14.11 15.16
CA ILE A 40 -2.07 15.24 14.90
C ILE A 40 -0.74 14.74 14.33
N LYS A 41 -0.13 13.73 14.96
CA LYS A 41 1.10 13.11 14.45
C LYS A 41 0.95 12.52 13.05
N ALA A 42 -0.20 11.91 12.74
CA ALA A 42 -0.47 11.43 11.39
C ALA A 42 -0.52 12.59 10.38
N TYR A 43 -1.21 13.68 10.70
CA TYR A 43 -1.21 14.88 9.84
C TYR A 43 0.16 15.51 9.69
N GLU A 44 1.01 15.51 10.72
CA GLU A 44 2.39 15.97 10.63
C GLU A 44 3.19 15.13 9.61
N LEU A 45 3.10 13.79 9.69
CA LEU A 45 3.75 12.90 8.72
C LEU A 45 3.26 13.18 7.29
N PHE A 46 1.94 13.35 7.12
CA PHE A 46 1.34 13.67 5.84
C PHE A 46 1.84 15.01 5.28
N ALA A 47 1.83 16.07 6.11
CA ALA A 47 2.26 17.40 5.73
C ALA A 47 3.76 17.48 5.40
N MET A 48 4.59 16.66 6.06
CA MET A 48 6.01 16.51 5.77
C MET A 48 6.31 15.67 4.52
N GLY A 49 5.29 15.16 3.83
CA GLY A 49 5.47 14.28 2.66
C GLY A 49 5.98 12.88 3.00
N LYS A 50 5.98 12.49 4.29
CA LYS A 50 6.42 11.17 4.78
C LYS A 50 5.29 10.16 4.62
N TYR A 51 4.93 9.93 3.37
CA TYR A 51 3.74 9.20 2.97
C TYR A 51 3.75 7.70 3.34
N PRO A 52 4.88 6.97 3.19
CA PRO A 52 4.97 5.60 3.70
C PRO A 52 4.80 5.52 5.21
N GLU A 53 5.44 6.41 5.97
CA GLU A 53 5.34 6.46 7.42
C GLU A 53 3.94 6.84 7.88
N PHE A 54 3.32 7.81 7.21
CA PHE A 54 1.92 8.18 7.43
C PHE A 54 1.01 6.96 7.27
N SER A 55 1.09 6.24 6.15
CA SER A 55 0.19 5.12 5.87
C SER A 55 0.35 4.01 6.92
N ASN A 56 1.59 3.64 7.24
CA ASN A 56 1.87 2.61 8.24
C ASN A 56 1.38 3.03 9.64
N TYR A 57 1.60 4.30 10.00
CA TYR A 57 1.18 4.84 11.30
C TYR A 57 -0.35 4.86 11.46
N VAL A 58 -1.10 5.23 10.40
CA VAL A 58 -2.56 5.23 10.38
C VAL A 58 -3.11 3.82 10.59
N GLU A 59 -2.53 2.81 9.94
CA GLU A 59 -2.94 1.40 10.07
C GLU A 59 -2.66 0.86 11.47
N GLN A 60 -1.44 1.03 11.97
CA GLN A 60 -1.04 0.57 13.30
C GLN A 60 -1.91 1.16 14.42
N ASN A 61 -2.35 2.41 14.26
CA ASN A 61 -3.15 3.11 15.26
C ASN A 61 -4.67 3.04 14.99
N ARG A 62 -5.11 2.33 13.94
CA ARG A 62 -6.52 2.17 13.55
C ARG A 62 -7.27 3.52 13.44
N LEU A 63 -6.62 4.49 12.78
CA LEU A 63 -7.16 5.84 12.58
C LEU A 63 -8.06 5.87 11.33
N ASN A 64 -9.20 5.19 11.41
CA ASN A 64 -10.12 4.99 10.29
C ASN A 64 -10.63 6.31 9.67
N GLU A 65 -10.72 7.36 10.49
CA GLU A 65 -11.07 8.71 10.07
C GLU A 65 -10.07 9.33 9.08
N LEU A 66 -8.87 8.77 8.93
CA LEU A 66 -7.85 9.25 8.00
C LEU A 66 -7.74 8.38 6.73
N LEU A 67 -8.58 7.35 6.58
CA LEU A 67 -8.53 6.46 5.41
C LEU A 67 -8.81 7.19 4.10
N TYR A 68 -9.62 8.26 4.13
CA TYR A 68 -9.89 9.07 2.94
C TYR A 68 -8.60 9.70 2.38
N LEU A 69 -7.69 10.15 3.25
CA LEU A 69 -6.40 10.71 2.86
C LEU A 69 -5.50 9.66 2.21
N LYS A 70 -5.59 8.40 2.66
CA LYS A 70 -4.81 7.30 2.08
C LYS A 70 -5.15 7.08 0.61
N LYS A 71 -6.44 7.18 0.24
CA LYS A 71 -6.87 6.99 -1.16
C LYS A 71 -6.35 8.09 -2.08
N ASP A 72 -6.48 9.34 -1.67
CA ASP A 72 -5.93 10.47 -2.43
C ASP A 72 -4.40 10.41 -2.51
N LEU A 73 -3.78 9.97 -1.43
CA LEU A 73 -2.34 9.80 -1.35
C LEU A 73 -1.83 8.71 -2.29
N GLN A 74 -2.48 7.56 -2.32
CA GLN A 74 -2.15 6.44 -3.21
C GLN A 74 -2.12 6.91 -4.67
N LYS A 75 -3.13 7.69 -5.09
CA LYS A 75 -3.16 8.28 -6.44
C LYS A 75 -1.99 9.25 -6.68
N ARG A 76 -1.63 10.08 -5.71
CA ARG A 76 -0.48 11.01 -5.84
C ARG A 76 0.85 10.27 -5.93
N LEU A 77 1.07 9.30 -5.06
CA LEU A 77 2.25 8.44 -5.06
C LEU A 77 2.39 7.68 -6.36
N PHE A 78 1.28 7.13 -6.87
CA PHE A 78 1.25 6.49 -8.18
C PHE A 78 1.78 7.42 -9.27
N LEU A 79 1.21 8.63 -9.36
CA LEU A 79 1.58 9.60 -10.40
C LEU A 79 3.05 10.02 -10.26
N ASP A 80 3.52 10.24 -9.04
CA ASP A 80 4.91 10.62 -8.76
C ASP A 80 5.89 9.50 -9.13
N TYR A 81 5.67 8.28 -8.65
CA TYR A 81 6.54 7.15 -8.99
C TYR A 81 6.52 6.85 -10.49
N TYR A 82 5.36 6.89 -11.13
CA TYR A 82 5.24 6.64 -12.57
C TYR A 82 5.97 7.70 -13.39
N ALA A 83 5.76 8.99 -13.10
CA ALA A 83 6.41 10.08 -13.82
C ALA A 83 7.94 10.03 -13.69
N ASN A 84 8.45 9.81 -12.46
CA ASN A 84 9.88 9.67 -12.24
C ASN A 84 10.44 8.39 -12.90
N ALA A 85 9.70 7.27 -12.87
CA ALA A 85 10.11 6.04 -13.55
C ALA A 85 10.28 6.26 -15.06
N VAL A 86 9.30 6.91 -15.69
CA VAL A 86 9.35 7.26 -17.13
C VAL A 86 10.51 8.21 -17.42
N TYR A 87 10.75 9.19 -16.56
CA TYR A 87 11.89 10.10 -16.70
C TYR A 87 13.23 9.34 -16.68
N HIS A 88 13.46 8.49 -15.69
CA HIS A 88 14.67 7.67 -15.61
C HIS A 88 14.79 6.66 -16.75
N PHE A 89 13.68 6.07 -17.18
CA PHE A 89 13.63 5.16 -18.32
C PHE A 89 14.13 5.85 -19.60
N ASN A 90 13.65 7.07 -19.86
CA ASN A 90 14.04 7.84 -21.04
C ASN A 90 15.50 8.31 -21.00
N LEU A 91 16.07 8.46 -19.80
CA LEU A 91 17.50 8.74 -19.61
C LEU A 91 18.39 7.50 -19.75
N GLY A 92 17.81 6.29 -19.84
CA GLY A 92 18.56 5.03 -19.84
C GLY A 92 18.98 4.55 -18.45
N ASN A 93 18.51 5.20 -17.39
CA ASN A 93 18.74 4.80 -16.00
C ASN A 93 17.79 3.65 -15.64
N TYR A 94 18.00 2.49 -16.24
CA TYR A 94 17.05 1.39 -16.20
C TYR A 94 16.92 0.73 -14.81
N ALA A 95 17.95 0.78 -13.97
CA ALA A 95 17.90 0.24 -12.62
C ALA A 95 16.94 1.07 -11.74
N GLU A 96 17.09 2.39 -11.75
CA GLU A 96 16.25 3.33 -11.03
C GLU A 96 14.81 3.32 -11.58
N ALA A 97 14.66 3.26 -12.91
CA ALA A 97 13.36 3.16 -13.55
C ALA A 97 12.60 1.91 -13.10
N ALA A 98 13.27 0.75 -13.04
CA ALA A 98 12.67 -0.49 -12.56
C ALA A 98 12.16 -0.38 -11.12
N ASP A 99 12.98 0.16 -10.21
CA ASP A 99 12.59 0.29 -8.81
C ASP A 99 11.41 1.26 -8.63
N LEU A 100 11.34 2.33 -9.42
CA LEU A 100 10.23 3.28 -9.41
C LEU A 100 8.95 2.69 -10.04
N PHE A 101 9.04 1.96 -11.15
CA PHE A 101 7.88 1.28 -11.74
C PHE A 101 7.30 0.23 -10.78
N LYS A 102 8.16 -0.48 -10.04
CA LYS A 102 7.71 -1.40 -8.99
C LYS A 102 6.90 -0.68 -7.91
N LYS A 103 7.40 0.45 -7.39
CA LYS A 103 6.67 1.28 -6.43
C LYS A 103 5.35 1.82 -6.99
N ALA A 104 5.32 2.20 -8.27
CA ALA A 104 4.11 2.66 -8.94
C ALA A 104 3.06 1.53 -9.03
N LEU A 105 3.49 0.31 -9.36
CA LEU A 105 2.61 -0.87 -9.44
C LEU A 105 1.99 -1.21 -8.08
N GLU A 106 2.73 -1.03 -6.98
CA GLU A 106 2.22 -1.20 -5.61
C GLU A 106 1.10 -0.19 -5.24
N GLN A 107 0.98 0.93 -5.98
CA GLN A 107 -0.05 1.94 -5.72
C GLN A 107 -1.34 1.71 -6.52
N ILE A 108 -1.43 0.72 -7.40
CA ILE A 108 -2.64 0.45 -8.19
C ILE A 108 -3.13 -0.98 -7.97
N GLU A 109 -4.41 -1.20 -8.25
CA GLU A 109 -4.98 -2.54 -8.21
C GLU A 109 -4.44 -3.38 -9.38
N SER A 110 -4.21 -4.68 -9.15
CA SER A 110 -3.63 -5.56 -10.17
C SER A 110 -4.48 -5.68 -11.44
N ASN A 111 -5.80 -5.47 -11.32
CA ASN A 111 -6.77 -5.49 -12.42
C ASN A 111 -6.89 -4.14 -13.17
N ASP A 112 -6.21 -3.07 -12.73
CA ASP A 112 -6.23 -1.79 -13.43
C ASP A 112 -5.61 -1.97 -14.83
N PRO A 113 -6.26 -1.52 -15.92
CA PRO A 113 -5.70 -1.63 -17.27
C PRO A 113 -4.28 -1.05 -17.43
N LYS A 114 -3.91 -0.06 -16.61
CA LYS A 114 -2.56 0.54 -16.58
C LYS A 114 -1.51 -0.38 -15.98
N SER A 115 -1.90 -1.35 -15.15
CA SER A 115 -0.98 -2.30 -14.53
C SER A 115 -0.20 -3.06 -15.60
N SER A 116 -0.84 -3.41 -16.71
CA SER A 116 -0.20 -4.13 -17.82
C SER A 116 0.88 -3.33 -18.53
N GLU A 117 0.67 -2.02 -18.72
CA GLU A 117 1.66 -1.11 -19.32
C GLU A 117 2.87 -0.96 -18.38
N ILE A 118 2.61 -0.72 -17.10
CA ILE A 118 3.66 -0.54 -16.09
C ILE A 118 4.47 -1.82 -15.92
N LEU A 119 3.82 -2.99 -15.92
CA LEU A 119 4.50 -4.27 -15.83
C LEU A 119 5.41 -4.50 -17.04
N TYR A 120 4.96 -4.14 -18.25
CA TYR A 120 5.80 -4.17 -19.44
C TYR A 120 7.03 -3.27 -19.29
N LEU A 121 6.83 -2.00 -18.93
CA LEU A 121 7.92 -1.03 -18.76
C LEU A 121 8.90 -1.44 -17.65
N LEU A 122 8.40 -1.97 -16.53
CA LEU A 122 9.19 -2.55 -15.44
C LEU A 122 10.09 -3.67 -15.97
N CYS A 123 9.54 -4.60 -16.74
CA CYS A 123 10.31 -5.75 -17.21
C CYS A 123 11.31 -5.40 -18.31
N VAL A 124 10.98 -4.44 -19.18
CA VAL A 124 11.96 -3.85 -20.12
C VAL A 124 13.10 -3.19 -19.35
N SER A 125 12.78 -2.41 -18.31
CA SER A 125 13.77 -1.76 -17.44
C SER A 125 14.66 -2.79 -16.74
N LEU A 126 14.08 -3.82 -16.12
CA LEU A 126 14.84 -4.90 -15.47
C LEU A 126 15.74 -5.65 -16.46
N THR A 127 15.26 -5.91 -17.67
CA THR A 127 16.04 -6.59 -18.72
C THR A 127 17.24 -5.75 -19.14
N ASN A 128 17.04 -4.45 -19.38
CA ASN A 128 18.12 -3.53 -19.74
C ASN A 128 19.09 -3.27 -18.58
N ALA A 129 18.62 -3.39 -17.33
CA ALA A 129 19.46 -3.34 -16.13
C ALA A 129 20.17 -4.67 -15.83
N ASN A 130 20.07 -5.67 -16.72
CA ASN A 130 20.63 -7.01 -16.56
C ASN A 130 20.10 -7.79 -15.31
N ARG A 131 18.92 -7.41 -14.81
CA ARG A 131 18.22 -8.04 -13.68
C ARG A 131 17.22 -9.10 -14.16
N LEU A 132 17.68 -10.01 -15.02
CA LEU A 132 16.83 -11.00 -15.71
C LEU A 132 16.08 -11.94 -14.75
N GLY A 133 16.69 -12.31 -13.62
CA GLY A 133 16.06 -13.16 -12.61
C GLY A 133 14.83 -12.50 -11.97
N GLU A 134 14.95 -11.21 -11.67
CA GLU A 134 13.83 -10.42 -11.12
C GLU A 134 12.73 -10.20 -12.16
N ALA A 135 13.10 -9.87 -13.40
CA ALA A 135 12.15 -9.72 -14.50
C ALA A 135 11.28 -10.98 -14.68
N ARG A 136 11.92 -12.16 -14.67
CA ARG A 136 11.21 -13.44 -14.76
C ARG A 136 10.21 -13.63 -13.63
N LEU A 137 10.65 -13.46 -12.38
CA LEU A 137 9.80 -13.66 -11.20
C LEU A 137 8.58 -12.73 -11.21
N VAL A 138 8.80 -11.45 -11.52
CA VAL A 138 7.73 -10.45 -11.62
C VAL A 138 6.69 -10.87 -12.67
N LEU A 139 7.13 -11.35 -13.84
CA LEU A 139 6.23 -11.76 -14.91
C LEU A 139 5.47 -13.05 -14.57
N GLU A 140 6.15 -14.07 -14.06
CA GLU A 140 5.53 -15.34 -13.66
C GLU A 140 4.38 -15.12 -12.65
N GLN A 141 4.58 -14.21 -11.70
CA GLN A 141 3.57 -13.89 -10.67
C GLN A 141 2.40 -13.04 -11.18
N SER A 142 2.63 -12.23 -12.22
CA SER A 142 1.67 -11.19 -12.64
C SER A 142 0.85 -11.58 -13.87
N ILE A 143 1.32 -12.53 -14.68
CA ILE A 143 0.74 -12.82 -16.01
C ILE A 143 -0.64 -13.46 -15.98
N GLU A 144 -0.92 -14.26 -14.94
CA GLU A 144 -2.19 -14.97 -14.78
C GLU A 144 -3.34 -14.00 -14.51
N ASN A 145 -3.08 -13.00 -13.66
CA ASN A 145 -4.06 -11.99 -13.24
C ASN A 145 -4.04 -10.72 -14.10
N MET A 146 -3.18 -10.67 -15.13
CA MET A 146 -3.04 -9.50 -16.00
C MET A 146 -4.32 -9.25 -16.81
N PRO A 147 -4.84 -8.02 -16.82
CA PRO A 147 -5.91 -7.61 -17.71
C PRO A 147 -5.56 -7.90 -19.18
N ASN A 148 -6.57 -8.29 -19.96
CA ASN A 148 -6.39 -8.55 -21.40
C ASN A 148 -6.22 -7.22 -22.17
N THR A 149 -4.99 -6.73 -22.23
CA THR A 149 -4.60 -5.51 -22.95
C THR A 149 -3.55 -5.82 -24.01
N PRO A 150 -3.29 -4.91 -24.97
CA PRO A 150 -2.21 -5.09 -25.95
C PRO A 150 -0.83 -5.35 -25.32
N PHE A 151 -0.61 -4.93 -24.06
CA PHE A 151 0.61 -5.17 -23.32
C PHE A 151 0.72 -6.60 -22.77
N LYS A 152 -0.38 -7.33 -22.57
CA LYS A 152 -0.35 -8.73 -22.12
C LYS A 152 0.45 -9.61 -23.08
N LYS A 153 0.21 -9.48 -24.38
CA LYS A 153 0.97 -10.18 -25.41
C LYS A 153 2.46 -9.79 -25.38
N LYS A 154 2.77 -8.50 -25.30
CA LYS A 154 4.16 -8.01 -25.23
C LYS A 154 4.91 -8.54 -24.01
N VAL A 155 4.23 -8.62 -22.87
CA VAL A 155 4.77 -9.20 -21.63
C VAL A 155 5.04 -10.70 -21.79
N MET A 156 4.13 -11.46 -22.43
CA MET A 156 4.33 -12.88 -22.73
C MET A 156 5.52 -13.12 -23.65
N GLU A 157 5.67 -12.30 -24.69
CA GLU A 157 6.81 -12.34 -25.61
C GLU A 157 8.13 -12.06 -24.88
N LEU A 158 8.15 -11.05 -24.00
CA LEU A 158 9.32 -10.72 -23.20
C LEU A 158 9.70 -11.86 -22.23
N LEU A 159 8.73 -12.47 -21.56
CA LEU A 159 8.99 -13.63 -20.70
C LEU A 159 9.58 -14.81 -21.49
N ALA A 160 9.05 -15.08 -22.68
CA ALA A 160 9.59 -16.12 -23.56
C ALA A 160 11.03 -15.80 -24.00
N GLU A 161 11.35 -14.53 -24.29
CA GLU A 161 12.72 -14.10 -24.60
C GLU A 161 13.66 -14.32 -23.41
N ILE A 162 13.21 -13.97 -22.19
CA ILE A 162 13.99 -14.17 -20.96
C ILE A 162 14.28 -15.66 -20.75
N TYR A 163 13.28 -16.54 -20.93
CA TYR A 163 13.50 -17.99 -20.85
C TYR A 163 14.48 -18.50 -21.90
N LYS A 164 14.39 -18.03 -23.15
CA LYS A 164 15.35 -18.38 -24.21
C LYS A 164 16.78 -17.96 -23.85
N LYS A 165 16.94 -16.75 -23.30
CA LYS A 165 18.25 -16.25 -22.83
C LYS A 165 18.82 -17.08 -21.67
N GLN A 166 17.96 -17.74 -20.90
CA GLN A 166 18.34 -18.61 -19.78
C GLN A 166 18.48 -20.10 -20.16
N GLY A 167 18.24 -20.47 -21.43
CA GLY A 167 18.32 -21.86 -21.92
C GLY A 167 17.04 -22.68 -21.72
N ASP A 168 15.98 -22.09 -21.14
CA ASP A 168 14.70 -22.74 -20.85
C ASP A 168 13.76 -22.71 -22.09
N HIS A 169 14.19 -23.29 -23.21
CA HIS A 169 13.47 -23.23 -24.49
C HIS A 169 12.05 -23.82 -24.44
N ASP A 170 11.85 -24.91 -23.69
CA ASP A 170 10.55 -25.57 -23.55
C ASP A 170 9.51 -24.67 -22.88
N LYS A 171 9.93 -23.89 -21.88
CA LYS A 171 9.05 -22.94 -21.17
C LYS A 171 8.68 -21.77 -22.07
N ALA A 172 9.63 -21.25 -22.84
CA ALA A 172 9.38 -20.18 -23.79
C ALA A 172 8.30 -20.56 -24.81
N ASP A 173 8.38 -21.77 -25.38
CA ASP A 173 7.42 -22.27 -26.36
C ASP A 173 6.03 -22.51 -25.74
N LYS A 174 5.98 -22.98 -24.49
CA LYS A 174 4.72 -23.17 -23.76
C LYS A 174 4.00 -21.84 -23.53
N ILE A 175 4.73 -20.78 -23.15
CA ILE A 175 4.16 -19.44 -22.95
C ILE A 175 3.59 -18.88 -24.26
N LEU A 176 4.35 -18.96 -25.36
CA LEU A 176 3.91 -18.45 -26.66
C LEU A 176 2.70 -19.20 -27.22
N LYS A 177 2.65 -20.54 -27.05
CA LYS A 177 1.51 -21.36 -27.47
C LYS A 177 0.28 -21.15 -26.58
N GLY A 178 0.48 -20.89 -25.28
CA GLY A 178 -0.60 -20.61 -24.32
C GLY A 178 -1.25 -19.24 -24.53
N GLY A 179 -0.53 -18.25 -25.03
CA GLY A 179 -1.03 -16.90 -25.33
C GLY A 179 -1.68 -16.71 -26.70
N ALA A 180 -1.73 -17.75 -27.52
CA ALA A 180 -2.27 -17.71 -28.88
C ALA A 180 -3.74 -18.17 -28.98
N LYS A 181 -4.46 -18.25 -27.86
CA LYS A 181 -5.89 -18.56 -27.80
C LYS A 181 -6.74 -17.34 -27.51
#